data_AF-F5RNQ1-F1
#
_entry.id   AF-F5RNQ1-F1
#
_cell.length_a   1.000
_cell.length_b   1.000
_cell.length_c   1.000
_cell.angle_alpha   90.00
_cell.angle_beta   90.00
_cell.angle_gamma   90.00
#
_symmetry.space_group_name_H-M   'P 1'
#
loop_
_entity.id
_entity.type
_entity.pdbx_description
1 polymer ?
#
loop_
_entity_poly.entity_id
_entity_poly.type
_entity_poly.pdbx_seq_one_letter_code
_entity_poly.pdbx_strand_id
1 'polypeptide(L)' 'MKYDLENRLREVRLQQEKQQEEIAKLAGVSRRTYIRYENGSISPSLISAFRIADALGIDNLRDIWTYKNPH' A
#
# COMPACT_ATOMS: atom_id res chain seq x y z
N MET A 1 19.14 -2.82 -4.32
CA MET A 1 19.03 -1.35 -4.32
C MET A 1 17.79 -1.00 -3.50
N LYS A 2 17.95 -0.30 -2.38
CA LYS A 2 16.84 0.11 -1.50
C LYS A 2 16.32 1.42 -2.09
N TYR A 3 15.22 1.39 -2.83
CA TYR A 3 14.59 2.62 -3.32
C TYR A 3 14.14 3.44 -2.11
N ASP A 4 14.42 4.75 -2.11
CA ASP A 4 13.89 5.66 -1.08
C ASP A 4 12.42 5.95 -1.38
N LEU A 5 11.58 4.98 -0.99
CA LEU A 5 10.14 4.99 -1.20
C LEU A 5 9.46 5.34 0.12
N GLU A 6 8.83 6.51 0.16
CA GLU A 6 7.86 6.83 1.19
C GLU A 6 6.63 5.95 1.04
N ASN A 7 6.17 5.38 2.15
CA ASN A 7 5.05 4.47 2.18
C ASN A 7 4.05 4.90 3.24
N ARG A 8 2.91 5.45 2.78
CA ARG A 8 1.83 5.96 3.61
C ARG A 8 0.65 5.00 3.69
N LEU A 9 0.79 3.77 3.20
CA LEU A 9 -0.29 2.78 3.16
C LEU A 9 -0.98 2.59 4.52
N ARG A 10 -0.19 2.52 5.60
CA ARG A 10 -0.73 2.37 6.95
C ARG A 10 -1.51 3.61 7.39
N GLU A 11 -1.00 4.80 7.13
CA GLU A 11 -1.64 6.07 7.49
C GLU A 11 -2.99 6.19 6.79
N VAL A 12 -2.98 5.99 5.46
CA VAL A 12 -4.16 6.03 4.61
C VAL A 12 -5.23 5.05 5.09
N ARG A 13 -4.85 3.78 5.36
CA ARG A 13 -5.81 2.79 5.87
C ARG A 13 -6.41 3.21 7.21
N LEU A 14 -5.58 3.71 8.14
CA LEU A 14 -6.03 4.12 9.47
C LEU A 14 -6.94 5.35 9.42
N GLN A 15 -6.71 6.30 8.50
CA GLN A 15 -7.59 7.44 8.27
C GLN A 15 -8.99 7.04 7.82
N GLN A 16 -9.13 5.87 7.19
CA GLN A 16 -10.42 5.31 6.77
C GLN A 16 -11.00 4.32 7.78
N GLU A 17 -10.39 4.15 8.96
CA GLU A 17 -10.80 3.21 10.01
C GLU A 17 -10.90 1.73 9.55
N LYS A 18 -10.22 1.38 8.45
CA LYS A 18 -10.28 0.04 7.85
C LYS A 18 -9.31 -0.94 8.51
N GLN A 19 -9.68 -2.21 8.57
CA GLN A 19 -8.80 -3.26 9.09
C GLN A 19 -7.84 -3.79 8.02
N GLN A 20 -6.66 -4.28 8.43
CA GLN A 20 -5.69 -4.87 7.51
C GLN A 20 -6.29 -6.05 6.73
N GLU A 21 -7.07 -6.91 7.41
CA GLU A 21 -7.74 -8.07 6.80
C GLU A 21 -8.72 -7.66 5.69
N GLU A 22 -9.47 -6.58 5.91
CA GLU A 22 -10.44 -6.04 4.95
C GLU A 22 -9.75 -5.66 3.63
N ILE A 23 -8.68 -4.86 3.71
CA ILE A 23 -7.94 -4.43 2.52
C ILE A 23 -7.23 -5.61 1.87
N ALA A 24 -6.64 -6.52 2.66
CA ALA A 24 -5.97 -7.71 2.10
C ALA A 24 -6.95 -8.54 1.27
N LYS A 25 -8.15 -8.79 1.81
CA LYS A 25 -9.20 -9.55 1.14
C LYS A 25 -9.65 -8.87 -0.16
N LEU A 26 -9.93 -7.56 -0.12
CA LEU A 26 -10.32 -6.79 -1.30
C LEU A 26 -9.21 -6.77 -2.37
N ALA A 27 -7.96 -6.63 -1.94
CA ALA A 27 -6.81 -6.60 -2.84
C ALA A 27 -6.36 -8.00 -3.33
N GLY A 28 -6.98 -9.08 -2.84
CA GLY A 28 -6.64 -10.46 -3.22
C GLY A 28 -5.25 -10.89 -2.74
N VAL A 29 -4.82 -10.42 -1.57
CA VAL A 29 -3.54 -10.79 -0.93
C VAL A 29 -3.77 -11.30 0.48
N SER A 30 -2.83 -12.10 1.01
CA SER A 30 -2.93 -12.50 2.42
C SER A 30 -2.74 -11.30 3.35
N ARG A 31 -3.38 -11.31 4.54
CA ARG A 31 -3.14 -10.29 5.58
C ARG A 31 -1.67 -10.17 5.94
N ARG A 32 -0.92 -11.29 6.00
CA ARG A 32 0.53 -11.28 6.25
C ARG A 32 1.27 -10.51 5.16
N THR A 33 0.89 -10.69 3.90
CA THR A 33 1.47 -9.95 2.77
C THR A 33 1.15 -8.45 2.90
N TYR A 34 -0.09 -8.10 3.22
CA TYR A 34 -0.50 -6.71 3.43
C TYR A 34 0.28 -6.03 4.56
N ILE A 35 0.48 -6.70 5.70
CA ILE A 35 1.33 -6.20 6.81
C ILE A 35 2.76 -5.92 6.33
N ARG A 36 3.31 -6.79 5.48
CA ARG A 36 4.65 -6.61 4.91
C ARG A 36 4.72 -5.47 3.90
N TYR A 37 3.61 -5.12 3.26
CA TYR A 37 3.51 -3.89 2.47
C TYR A 37 3.49 -2.66 3.39
N GLU A 38 2.66 -2.64 4.43
CA GLU A 38 2.58 -1.49 5.35
C GLU A 38 3.90 -1.16 6.03
N ASN A 39 4.67 -2.17 6.44
CA ASN A 39 5.95 -1.97 7.10
C ASN A 39 7.13 -1.73 6.12
N GLY A 40 6.87 -1.75 4.81
CA GLY A 40 7.89 -1.57 3.78
C GLY A 40 8.91 -2.71 3.67
N SER A 41 8.66 -3.87 4.27
CA SER A 41 9.58 -5.02 4.20
C SER A 41 9.58 -5.70 2.82
N ILE A 42 8.50 -5.53 2.04
CA ILE A 42 8.44 -5.86 0.62
C ILE A 42 7.66 -4.78 -0.11
N SER A 43 7.99 -4.56 -1.38
CA SER A 43 7.18 -3.74 -2.26
C SER A 43 6.04 -4.57 -2.87
N PRO A 44 4.84 -3.99 -3.04
CA PRO A 44 3.81 -4.60 -3.85
C PRO A 44 4.25 -4.70 -5.32
N SER A 45 3.72 -5.69 -6.04
CA SER A 45 3.74 -5.64 -7.51
C SER A 45 2.85 -4.49 -7.98
N LEU A 46 3.01 -4.05 -9.23
CA LEU A 46 2.15 -3.01 -9.80
C LEU A 46 0.66 -3.38 -9.70
N ILE A 47 0.31 -4.64 -9.99
CA ILE A 47 -1.07 -5.14 -9.87
C ILE A 47 -1.57 -5.11 -8.43
N SER A 48 -0.76 -5.55 -7.46
CA SER A 48 -1.15 -5.48 -6.05
C SER A 48 -1.30 -4.04 -5.57
N ALA A 49 -0.46 -3.12 -6.04
CA ALA A 49 -0.54 -1.70 -5.69
C ALA A 49 -1.86 -1.09 -6.17
N PHE A 50 -2.25 -1.35 -7.43
CA PHE A 50 -3.54 -0.91 -7.96
C PHE A 50 -4.72 -1.50 -7.18
N ARG A 51 -4.73 -2.80 -6.93
CA ARG A 51 -5.82 -3.44 -6.18
C ARG A 51 -5.97 -2.91 -4.74
N ILE A 52 -4.85 -2.59 -4.11
CA ILE A 52 -4.84 -1.95 -2.78
C ILE A 52 -5.41 -0.53 -2.86
N ALA A 53 -5.03 0.23 -3.89
CA ALA A 53 -5.53 1.58 -4.11
C ALA A 53 -7.04 1.57 -4.39
N ASP A 54 -7.53 0.66 -5.24
CA ASP A 54 -8.95 0.44 -5.50
C ASP A 54 -9.72 0.10 -4.20
N ALA A 55 -9.17 -0.79 -3.37
CA ALA A 55 -9.78 -1.17 -2.08
C ALA A 55 -9.85 0.00 -1.05
N LEU A 56 -8.96 0.98 -1.22
CA LEU A 56 -8.91 2.21 -0.43
C LEU A 56 -9.63 3.38 -1.11
N GLY A 57 -10.17 3.21 -2.32
CA GLY A 57 -10.80 4.28 -3.09
C GLY A 57 -9.84 5.41 -3.45
N ILE A 58 -8.58 5.09 -3.75
CA ILE A 58 -7.54 6.05 -4.14
C ILE A 58 -7.16 5.83 -5.60
N ASP A 59 -7.38 6.85 -6.43
CA ASP A 59 -7.05 6.78 -7.86
C ASP A 59 -5.55 7.00 -8.12
N ASN A 60 -4.89 7.82 -7.30
CA ASN A 60 -3.48 8.17 -7.49
C ASN A 60 -2.57 7.39 -6.54
N LEU A 61 -1.81 6.44 -7.08
CA LEU A 61 -0.83 5.66 -6.32
C LEU A 61 0.19 6.51 -5.55
N ARG A 62 0.48 7.74 -5.99
CA ARG A 62 1.42 8.65 -5.32
C ARG A 62 0.93 9.14 -3.95
N ASP A 63 -0.37 9.09 -3.71
CA ASP A 63 -0.95 9.42 -2.41
C ASP A 63 -0.58 8.36 -1.35
N ILE A 64 -0.28 7.13 -1.80
CA ILE A 64 0.14 6.00 -0.97
C ILE A 64 1.67 5.83 -0.98
N TRP A 65 2.31 5.92 -2.15
CA TRP A 65 3.74 5.69 -2.33
C TRP A 65 4.43 6.79 -3.12
N THR A 66 5.39 7.48 -2.51
CA THR A 66 6.15 8.55 -3.17
C THR A 66 7.64 8.22 -3.20
N TYR A 67 8.27 8.39 -4.36
CA TYR A 67 9.72 8.30 -4.46
C TYR A 67 10.36 9.60 -3.99
N LYS A 68 11.20 9.54 -2.94
CA LYS A 68 11.76 10.74 -2.28
C LYS A 68 12.86 11.44 -3.06
N ASN A 69 13.44 10.79 -4.06
CA ASN A 69 14.53 11.35 -4.84
C ASN A 69 14.22 11.40 -6.35
N PRO A 70 13.16 12.12 -6.76
CA PRO A 70 12.91 12.32 -8.19
C PRO A 70 14.12 13.04 -8.78
N HIS A 71 14.71 12.45 -9.82
CA HIS A 71 15.82 13.05 -10.58
C HIS A 71 15.49 14.46 -11.08
#